data_AF-A0A6J1VYH3-F1
#
_entry.id   AF-A0A6J1VYH3-F1
#
_cell.length_a   1.000
_cell.length_b   1.000
_cell.length_c   1.000
_cell.angle_alpha   90.00
_cell.angle_beta   90.00
_cell.angle_gamma   90.00
#
_symmetry.space_group_name_H-M   'P 1'
#
loop_
_entity.id
_entity.type
_entity.pdbx_description
1 polymer ?
#
loop_
_entity_poly.entity_id
_entity_poly.type
_entity_poly.pdbx_seq_one_letter_code
_entity_poly.pdbx_strand_id
1 'polypeptide(L)'
;MCPDIPVLEKLMKDINGLAESGARYTEMPHVIEVTLPMLCNYLPRWWERGSETNAQGPWCTEVTSDQLNTLLGNILKIIVNNLGIDEASWMKRLAVFAQPIVSKAKPELLRSHFIPTMEKLKKRSGKVVAEEEQLRLEVKSESEDTELLIRDEFSVLCRDLYALYPLLIRYVDNNRAHWLTEPNLDAEELFRMIGEIFIYWSKSHNFKREEQNFVVQNEINNMSFLTADSKSKMSKSEESQSGGSDQERHKKKRRGDRYSVHTSLIVATLKKMLPIGLNMCSPTDQELISLAKIRYAL
;
A
#
# COMPACT_ATOMS: atom_id res chain seq x y z
N MET A 1 4.80 10.44 -37.06
CA MET A 1 4.94 9.85 -35.72
C MET A 1 6.17 8.94 -35.72
N CYS A 2 6.88 8.84 -34.60
CA CYS A 2 8.06 7.98 -34.48
C CYS A 2 7.62 6.50 -34.42
N PRO A 3 7.99 5.64 -35.38
CA PRO A 3 7.51 4.25 -35.46
C PRO A 3 7.98 3.37 -34.30
N ASP A 4 9.02 3.79 -33.57
CA ASP A 4 9.63 3.03 -32.48
C ASP A 4 8.98 3.31 -31.11
N ILE A 5 8.05 4.28 -31.01
CA ILE A 5 7.35 4.57 -29.76
C ILE A 5 6.17 3.61 -29.61
N PRO A 6 6.12 2.79 -28.53
CA PRO A 6 5.01 1.86 -28.32
C PRO A 6 3.68 2.58 -28.08
N VAL A 7 2.62 2.04 -28.66
CA VAL A 7 1.24 2.55 -28.50
C VAL A 7 0.74 2.23 -27.09
N LEU A 8 0.11 3.22 -26.43
CA LEU A 8 -0.40 3.08 -25.05
C LEU A 8 -1.31 1.86 -24.88
N GLU A 9 -2.23 1.62 -25.82
CA GLU A 9 -3.15 0.48 -25.78
C GLU A 9 -2.41 -0.86 -25.74
N LYS A 10 -1.32 -0.99 -26.50
CA LYS A 10 -0.50 -2.21 -26.50
C LYS A 10 0.17 -2.40 -25.14
N LEU A 11 0.77 -1.35 -24.58
CA LEU A 11 1.42 -1.41 -23.27
C LEU A 11 0.43 -1.75 -22.14
N MET A 12 -0.76 -1.15 -22.17
CA MET A 12 -1.84 -1.45 -21.23
C MET A 12 -2.32 -2.89 -21.36
N LYS A 13 -2.41 -3.41 -22.60
CA LYS A 13 -2.76 -4.80 -22.87
C LYS A 13 -1.71 -5.78 -22.38
N ASP A 14 -0.42 -5.49 -22.54
CA ASP A 14 0.67 -6.34 -22.05
C ASP A 14 0.63 -6.45 -20.51
N ILE A 15 0.36 -5.34 -19.82
CA ILE A 15 0.17 -5.33 -18.36
C ILE A 15 -1.09 -6.08 -17.94
N ASN A 16 -2.21 -5.91 -18.66
CA ASN A 16 -3.44 -6.65 -18.38
C ASN A 16 -3.24 -8.15 -18.61
N GLY A 17 -2.54 -8.56 -19.67
CA GLY A 17 -2.21 -9.96 -19.93
C GLY A 17 -1.41 -10.59 -18.79
N LEU A 18 -0.43 -9.87 -18.23
CA LEU A 18 0.29 -10.28 -17.03
C LEU A 18 -0.64 -10.43 -15.80
N ALA A 19 -1.55 -9.48 -15.60
CA ALA A 19 -2.51 -9.49 -14.49
C ALA A 19 -3.53 -10.64 -14.60
N GLU A 20 -4.00 -10.97 -15.80
CA GLU A 20 -4.98 -12.04 -16.04
C GLU A 20 -4.35 -13.43 -16.02
N SER A 21 -3.16 -13.59 -16.59
CA SER A 21 -2.49 -14.89 -16.69
C SER A 21 -1.94 -15.39 -15.36
N GLY A 22 -1.67 -14.50 -14.41
CA GLY A 22 -0.90 -14.85 -13.22
C GLY A 22 0.54 -15.27 -13.55
N ALA A 23 1.05 -14.87 -14.72
CA ALA A 23 2.38 -15.19 -15.20
C ALA A 23 3.45 -14.80 -14.16
N ARG A 24 4.49 -15.64 -14.08
CA ARG A 24 5.59 -15.41 -13.15
C ARG A 24 6.42 -14.23 -13.62
N TYR A 25 7.05 -13.54 -12.68
CA TYR A 25 7.96 -12.43 -12.95
C TYR A 25 9.01 -12.73 -14.04
N THR A 26 9.55 -13.96 -14.03
CA THR A 26 10.57 -14.42 -14.98
C THR A 26 10.07 -14.47 -16.44
N GLU A 27 8.77 -14.53 -16.65
CA GLU A 27 8.16 -14.64 -17.98
C GLU A 27 8.05 -13.27 -18.66
N MET A 28 7.86 -12.20 -17.89
CA MET A 28 7.72 -10.83 -18.42
C MET A 28 8.42 -9.76 -17.55
N PRO A 29 9.74 -9.86 -17.31
CA PRO A 29 10.44 -8.91 -16.44
C PRO A 29 10.41 -7.48 -16.96
N HIS A 30 10.47 -7.30 -18.29
CA HIS A 30 10.40 -5.99 -18.93
C HIS A 30 9.07 -5.25 -18.67
N VAL A 31 7.95 -5.96 -18.57
CA VAL A 31 6.65 -5.36 -18.24
C VAL A 31 6.67 -4.80 -16.82
N ILE A 32 7.24 -5.53 -15.88
CA ILE A 32 7.27 -5.16 -14.46
C ILE A 32 8.30 -4.07 -14.18
N GLU A 33 9.51 -4.19 -14.75
CA GLU A 33 10.63 -3.32 -14.43
C GLU A 33 10.69 -2.05 -15.28
N VAL A 34 10.06 -2.05 -16.47
CA VAL A 34 10.11 -0.92 -17.40
C VAL A 34 8.72 -0.37 -17.68
N THR A 35 7.81 -1.19 -18.20
CA THR A 35 6.50 -0.70 -18.67
C THR A 35 5.63 -0.16 -17.54
N LEU A 36 5.46 -0.93 -16.46
CA LEU A 36 4.69 -0.52 -15.28
C LEU A 36 5.17 0.81 -14.67
N PRO A 37 6.45 0.96 -14.26
CA PRO A 37 6.92 2.20 -13.65
C PRO A 37 6.87 3.38 -14.63
N MET A 38 7.12 3.15 -15.93
CA MET A 38 6.97 4.18 -16.94
C MET A 38 5.51 4.68 -16.99
N LEU A 39 4.53 3.79 -17.18
CA LEU A 39 3.13 4.20 -17.27
C LEU A 39 2.63 4.86 -15.97
N CYS A 40 3.02 4.35 -14.80
CA CYS A 40 2.63 4.97 -13.53
C CYS A 40 3.17 6.41 -13.38
N ASN A 41 4.29 6.74 -14.01
CA ASN A 41 4.86 8.09 -13.98
C ASN A 41 4.29 9.01 -15.06
N TYR A 42 4.03 8.49 -16.27
CA TYR A 42 3.59 9.31 -17.41
C TYR A 42 2.08 9.53 -17.46
N LEU A 43 1.26 8.51 -17.15
CA LEU A 43 -0.20 8.62 -17.27
C LEU A 43 -0.79 9.75 -16.41
N PRO A 44 -0.39 9.97 -15.14
CA PRO A 44 -0.88 11.11 -14.36
C PRO A 44 -0.62 12.46 -15.04
N ARG A 45 0.57 12.63 -15.63
CA ARG A 45 0.98 13.89 -16.28
C ARG A 45 0.23 14.13 -17.59
N TRP A 46 -0.08 13.05 -18.31
CA TRP A 46 -0.91 13.13 -19.51
C TRP A 46 -2.36 13.41 -19.14
N TRP A 47 -2.89 12.74 -18.12
CA TRP A 47 -4.22 13.00 -17.58
C TRP A 47 -4.43 14.47 -17.17
N GLU A 48 -3.43 15.10 -16.53
CA GLU A 48 -3.43 16.54 -16.18
C GLU A 48 -3.52 17.49 -17.38
N ARG A 49 -3.27 17.01 -18.60
CA ARG A 49 -3.35 17.78 -19.85
C ARG A 49 -4.52 17.33 -20.75
N GLY A 50 -5.34 16.41 -20.26
CA GLY A 50 -6.48 15.84 -20.97
C GLY A 50 -7.78 16.63 -20.77
N SER A 51 -8.86 16.10 -21.34
CA SER A 51 -10.19 16.72 -21.31
C SER A 51 -10.84 16.74 -19.93
N GLU A 52 -10.55 15.78 -19.06
CA GLU A 52 -11.11 15.73 -17.70
C GLU A 52 -10.55 16.81 -16.77
N THR A 53 -9.40 17.40 -17.10
CA THR A 53 -8.71 18.40 -16.28
C THR A 53 -8.70 19.78 -16.91
N ASN A 54 -8.74 19.87 -18.25
CA ASN A 54 -8.79 21.12 -18.98
C ASN A 54 -10.08 21.22 -19.82
N ALA A 55 -10.94 22.18 -19.48
CA ALA A 55 -12.22 22.37 -20.18
C ALA A 55 -12.08 22.96 -21.60
N GLN A 56 -10.92 23.54 -21.96
CA GLN A 56 -10.69 24.16 -23.26
C GLN A 56 -9.70 23.36 -24.10
N GLY A 57 -10.14 22.94 -25.29
CA GLY A 57 -9.32 22.25 -26.28
C GLY A 57 -8.50 23.21 -27.18
N PRO A 58 -7.63 22.66 -28.03
CA PRO A 58 -7.42 21.23 -28.29
C PRO A 58 -6.55 20.54 -27.22
N TRP A 59 -6.87 19.29 -26.89
CA TRP A 59 -6.09 18.47 -25.95
C TRP A 59 -4.95 17.73 -26.64
N CYS A 60 -3.82 17.62 -25.96
CA CYS A 60 -2.65 16.90 -26.47
C CYS A 60 -2.65 15.39 -26.16
N THR A 61 -3.71 14.89 -25.51
CA THR A 61 -3.83 13.52 -24.98
C THR A 61 -5.29 13.13 -24.79
N GLU A 62 -5.56 11.84 -25.00
CA GLU A 62 -6.88 11.20 -24.79
C GLU A 62 -6.93 10.39 -23.48
N VAL A 63 -5.88 10.47 -22.66
CA VAL A 63 -5.82 9.79 -21.36
C VAL A 63 -6.85 10.39 -20.39
N THR A 64 -7.70 9.52 -19.84
CA THR A 64 -8.71 9.80 -18.84
C THR A 64 -8.41 9.06 -17.53
N SER A 65 -9.24 9.31 -16.52
CA SER A 65 -9.23 8.60 -15.26
C SER A 65 -9.41 7.10 -15.42
N ASP A 66 -10.03 6.65 -16.52
CA ASP A 66 -10.24 5.22 -16.79
C ASP A 66 -8.92 4.49 -16.99
N GLN A 67 -7.99 5.01 -17.82
CA GLN A 67 -6.71 4.33 -18.03
C GLN A 67 -5.88 4.27 -16.74
N LEU A 68 -5.93 5.31 -15.90
CA LEU A 68 -5.28 5.31 -14.58
C LEU A 68 -5.85 4.22 -13.67
N ASN A 69 -7.17 4.07 -13.65
CA ASN A 69 -7.85 3.09 -12.80
C ASN A 69 -7.71 1.66 -13.31
N THR A 70 -7.73 1.45 -14.63
CA THR A 70 -7.39 0.16 -15.23
C THR A 70 -5.96 -0.24 -14.90
N LEU A 71 -4.99 0.69 -14.99
CA LEU A 71 -3.61 0.40 -14.61
C LEU A 71 -3.48 0.02 -13.14
N LEU A 72 -4.10 0.79 -12.24
CA LEU A 72 -4.08 0.50 -10.81
C LEU A 72 -4.75 -0.84 -10.49
N GLY A 73 -5.90 -1.13 -11.10
CA GLY A 73 -6.59 -2.42 -10.96
C GLY A 73 -5.70 -3.59 -11.39
N ASN A 74 -5.04 -3.48 -12.53
CA ASN A 74 -4.08 -4.49 -12.99
C ASN A 74 -2.93 -4.67 -11.99
N ILE A 75 -2.37 -3.59 -11.42
CA ILE A 75 -1.31 -3.67 -10.42
C ILE A 75 -1.80 -4.38 -9.14
N LEU A 76 -3.00 -4.04 -8.65
CA LEU A 76 -3.59 -4.69 -7.49
C LEU A 76 -3.85 -6.18 -7.76
N LYS A 77 -4.30 -6.54 -8.96
CA LYS A 77 -4.48 -7.93 -9.37
C LYS A 77 -3.16 -8.69 -9.44
N ILE A 78 -2.11 -8.08 -9.98
CA ILE A 78 -0.75 -8.65 -9.96
C ILE A 78 -0.30 -8.90 -8.52
N ILE A 79 -0.54 -7.94 -7.60
CA ILE A 79 -0.23 -8.12 -6.17
C ILE A 79 -0.99 -9.34 -5.62
N VAL A 80 -2.32 -9.39 -5.79
CA VAL A 80 -3.18 -10.50 -5.32
C VAL A 80 -2.69 -11.86 -5.80
N ASN A 81 -2.34 -11.96 -7.08
CA ASN A 81 -1.92 -13.22 -7.70
C ASN A 81 -0.60 -13.75 -7.12
N ASN A 82 0.26 -12.86 -6.64
CA ASN A 82 1.59 -13.22 -6.13
C ASN A 82 1.67 -13.28 -4.60
N LEU A 83 0.57 -13.03 -3.88
CA LEU A 83 0.53 -13.15 -2.41
C LEU A 83 0.93 -14.56 -1.96
N GLY A 84 2.05 -14.64 -1.25
CA GLY A 84 2.62 -15.85 -0.72
C GLY A 84 3.59 -16.62 -1.56
N ILE A 85 3.95 -16.11 -2.72
CA ILE A 85 4.98 -16.75 -3.55
C ILE A 85 6.33 -16.28 -3.04
N ASP A 86 7.18 -17.16 -2.57
CA ASP A 86 8.46 -16.81 -1.93
C ASP A 86 9.36 -15.99 -2.85
N GLU A 87 9.40 -16.35 -4.14
CA GLU A 87 10.25 -15.70 -5.15
C GLU A 87 9.75 -14.30 -5.55
N ALA A 88 8.58 -13.86 -5.08
CA ALA A 88 7.98 -12.59 -5.45
C ALA A 88 8.55 -11.36 -4.69
N SER A 89 9.83 -11.38 -4.33
CA SER A 89 10.54 -10.31 -3.60
C SER A 89 10.48 -8.93 -4.29
N TRP A 90 10.23 -8.89 -5.59
CA TRP A 90 10.07 -7.70 -6.41
C TRP A 90 8.77 -6.93 -6.13
N MET A 91 7.74 -7.57 -5.56
CA MET A 91 6.41 -6.98 -5.34
C MET A 91 6.43 -5.69 -4.52
N LYS A 92 7.36 -5.56 -3.57
CA LYS A 92 7.54 -4.35 -2.77
C LYS A 92 7.75 -3.08 -3.60
N ARG A 93 8.28 -3.22 -4.83
CA ARG A 93 8.50 -2.10 -5.77
C ARG A 93 7.19 -1.60 -6.40
N LEU A 94 6.19 -2.47 -6.57
CA LEU A 94 4.90 -2.11 -7.17
C LEU A 94 4.21 -1.00 -6.39
N ALA A 95 4.27 -1.07 -5.06
CA ALA A 95 3.73 -0.05 -4.18
C ALA A 95 4.33 1.34 -4.48
N VAL A 96 5.65 1.39 -4.69
CA VAL A 96 6.37 2.63 -5.03
C VAL A 96 5.97 3.12 -6.41
N PHE A 97 5.89 2.23 -7.40
CA PHE A 97 5.50 2.58 -8.76
C PHE A 97 4.10 3.16 -8.82
N ALA A 98 3.13 2.55 -8.12
CA ALA A 98 1.73 2.93 -8.19
C ALA A 98 1.37 4.15 -7.31
N GLN A 99 2.27 4.65 -6.45
CA GLN A 99 1.98 5.83 -5.62
C GLN A 99 1.39 7.03 -6.37
N PRO A 100 1.90 7.43 -7.57
CA PRO A 100 1.40 8.59 -8.28
C PRO A 100 -0.07 8.43 -8.75
N ILE A 101 -0.48 7.21 -9.07
CA ILE A 101 -1.80 6.94 -9.67
C ILE A 101 -2.89 6.67 -8.62
N VAL A 102 -2.55 6.18 -7.42
CA VAL A 102 -3.55 5.87 -6.37
C VAL A 102 -4.35 7.09 -5.92
N SER A 103 -3.78 8.30 -6.00
CA SER A 103 -4.51 9.54 -5.67
C SER A 103 -5.79 9.75 -6.52
N LYS A 104 -5.88 9.08 -7.67
CA LYS A 104 -7.01 9.13 -8.63
C LYS A 104 -7.81 7.83 -8.69
N ALA A 105 -7.62 6.94 -7.71
CA ALA A 105 -8.37 5.70 -7.59
C ALA A 105 -9.87 6.01 -7.39
N LYS A 106 -10.71 5.40 -8.22
CA LYS A 106 -12.16 5.52 -8.13
C LYS A 106 -12.73 4.58 -7.05
N PRO A 107 -13.89 4.91 -6.45
CA PRO A 107 -14.49 4.16 -5.35
C PRO A 107 -14.72 2.67 -5.63
N GLU A 108 -14.95 2.28 -6.89
CA GLU A 108 -15.25 0.91 -7.29
C GLU A 108 -14.07 -0.05 -7.04
N LEU A 109 -12.84 0.48 -6.95
CA LEU A 109 -11.65 -0.30 -6.63
C LEU A 109 -11.66 -0.85 -5.20
N LEU A 110 -12.41 -0.24 -4.28
CA LEU A 110 -12.57 -0.76 -2.91
C LEU A 110 -13.11 -2.20 -2.95
N ARG A 111 -14.27 -2.36 -3.58
CA ARG A 111 -14.99 -3.64 -3.64
C ARG A 111 -14.34 -4.62 -4.59
N SER A 112 -13.89 -4.15 -5.75
CA SER A 112 -13.37 -5.02 -6.81
C SER A 112 -11.94 -5.51 -6.57
N HIS A 113 -11.09 -4.74 -5.85
CA HIS A 113 -9.67 -5.06 -5.71
C HIS A 113 -9.20 -5.03 -4.25
N PHE A 114 -9.38 -3.92 -3.52
CA PHE A 114 -8.81 -3.79 -2.18
C PHE A 114 -9.39 -4.79 -1.16
N ILE A 115 -10.72 -4.97 -1.13
CA ILE A 115 -11.37 -5.92 -0.22
C ILE A 115 -10.92 -7.37 -0.49
N PRO A 116 -11.02 -7.91 -1.73
CA PRO A 116 -10.54 -9.26 -2.01
C PRO A 116 -9.06 -9.47 -1.68
N THR A 117 -8.21 -8.45 -1.92
CA THR A 117 -6.79 -8.51 -1.56
C THR A 117 -6.61 -8.59 -0.04
N MET A 118 -7.33 -7.74 0.70
CA MET A 118 -7.25 -7.73 2.16
C MET A 118 -7.79 -9.01 2.78
N GLU A 119 -8.85 -9.59 2.22
CA GLU A 119 -9.40 -10.86 2.71
C GLU A 119 -8.39 -12.00 2.58
N LYS A 120 -7.70 -12.08 1.43
CA LYS A 120 -6.62 -13.06 1.22
C LYS A 120 -5.46 -12.84 2.19
N LEU A 121 -5.04 -11.59 2.40
CA LEU A 121 -4.00 -11.24 3.39
C LEU A 121 -4.41 -11.59 4.82
N LYS A 122 -5.66 -11.32 5.20
CA LYS A 122 -6.20 -11.63 6.53
C LYS A 122 -6.18 -13.13 6.77
N LYS A 123 -6.69 -13.92 5.82
CA LYS A 123 -6.69 -15.39 5.90
C LYS A 123 -5.29 -15.95 6.05
N ARG A 124 -4.32 -15.45 5.27
CA ARG A 124 -2.91 -15.83 5.39
C ARG A 124 -2.34 -15.46 6.75
N SER A 125 -2.56 -14.23 7.21
CA SER A 125 -2.08 -13.76 8.52
C SER A 125 -2.60 -14.65 9.66
N GLY A 126 -3.89 -14.99 9.64
CA GLY A 126 -4.47 -15.89 10.63
C GLY A 126 -3.90 -17.31 10.57
N LYS A 127 -3.61 -17.82 9.36
CA LYS A 127 -2.97 -19.13 9.17
C LYS A 127 -1.57 -19.17 9.78
N VAL A 128 -0.70 -18.22 9.42
CA VAL A 128 0.71 -18.20 9.89
C VAL A 128 0.78 -18.04 11.42
N VAL A 129 -0.09 -17.20 12.02
CA VAL A 129 -0.16 -17.06 13.48
C VAL A 129 -0.72 -18.31 14.15
N ALA A 130 -1.67 -19.03 13.54
CA ALA A 130 -2.14 -20.29 14.08
C ALA A 130 -1.06 -21.38 14.07
N GLU A 131 -0.25 -21.44 13.00
CA GLU A 131 0.91 -22.34 12.90
C GLU A 131 1.99 -22.00 13.94
N GLU A 132 2.26 -20.71 14.17
CA GLU A 132 3.14 -20.25 15.26
C GLU A 132 2.64 -20.71 16.64
N GLU A 133 1.35 -20.52 16.94
CA GLU A 133 0.77 -20.93 18.23
C GLU A 133 0.76 -22.44 18.41
N GLN A 134 0.54 -23.20 17.33
CA GLN A 134 0.62 -24.66 17.37
C GLN A 134 2.04 -25.13 17.69
N LEU A 135 3.06 -24.59 17.01
CA LEU A 135 4.47 -24.94 17.30
C LEU A 135 4.83 -24.62 18.75
N ARG A 136 4.30 -23.53 19.31
CA ARG A 136 4.54 -23.14 20.70
C ARG A 136 3.98 -24.16 21.72
N LEU A 137 2.92 -24.89 21.36
CA LEU A 137 2.29 -25.91 22.21
C LEU A 137 2.96 -27.28 22.11
N GLU A 138 3.67 -27.56 21.00
CA GLU A 138 4.35 -28.83 20.76
C GLU A 138 5.75 -28.84 21.44
N VAL A 139 5.94 -29.68 22.47
CA VAL A 139 7.19 -29.75 23.24
C VAL A 139 8.27 -30.55 22.49
N LYS A 140 9.16 -29.83 21.79
CA LYS A 140 10.52 -30.16 21.29
C LYS A 140 10.87 -31.60 20.86
N SER A 141 11.14 -31.75 19.55
CA SER A 141 12.42 -32.30 19.04
C SER A 141 12.75 -31.85 17.60
N GLU A 142 11.76 -31.44 16.80
CA GLU A 142 11.91 -30.87 15.43
C GLU A 142 11.84 -29.32 15.39
N SER A 143 12.23 -28.66 16.48
CA SER A 143 11.88 -27.26 16.78
C SER A 143 12.58 -26.23 15.89
N GLU A 144 13.83 -26.44 15.48
CA GLU A 144 14.61 -25.39 14.80
C GLU A 144 14.20 -25.22 13.33
N ASP A 145 14.10 -26.30 12.56
CA ASP A 145 13.68 -26.23 11.15
C ASP A 145 12.25 -25.69 11.02
N THR A 146 11.35 -26.11 11.91
CA THR A 146 9.95 -25.62 11.91
C THR A 146 9.87 -24.15 12.33
N GLU A 147 10.71 -23.71 13.28
CA GLU A 147 10.80 -22.29 13.67
C GLU A 147 11.35 -21.42 12.53
N LEU A 148 12.31 -21.93 11.76
CA LEU A 148 12.81 -21.26 10.56
C LEU A 148 11.70 -21.10 9.51
N LEU A 149 10.92 -22.15 9.24
CA LEU A 149 9.81 -22.10 8.30
C LEU A 149 8.76 -21.05 8.69
N ILE A 150 8.37 -20.98 9.97
CA ILE A 150 7.41 -19.96 10.45
C ILE A 150 7.97 -18.55 10.27
N ARG A 151 9.27 -18.36 10.53
CA ARG A 151 9.91 -17.06 10.32
C ARG A 151 9.88 -16.66 8.84
N ASP A 152 10.15 -17.60 7.94
CA ASP A 152 10.14 -17.34 6.51
C ASP A 152 8.71 -17.01 6.02
N GLU A 153 7.69 -17.71 6.51
CA GLU A 153 6.27 -17.38 6.26
C GLU A 153 5.90 -15.97 6.75
N PHE A 154 6.36 -15.56 7.94
CA PHE A 154 6.19 -14.18 8.40
C PHE A 154 6.92 -13.17 7.50
N SER A 155 8.08 -13.52 6.96
CA SER A 155 8.84 -12.63 6.07
C SER A 155 8.09 -12.37 4.77
N VAL A 156 7.53 -13.43 4.19
CA VAL A 156 6.65 -13.37 3.01
C VAL A 156 5.39 -12.58 3.32
N LEU A 157 4.77 -12.81 4.49
CA LEU A 157 3.59 -12.06 4.92
C LEU A 157 3.88 -10.56 5.08
N CYS A 158 5.02 -10.19 5.68
CA CYS A 158 5.43 -8.79 5.80
C CYS A 158 5.64 -8.13 4.44
N ARG A 159 6.29 -8.82 3.49
CA ARG A 159 6.44 -8.34 2.11
C ARG A 159 5.09 -8.07 1.47
N ASP A 160 4.17 -9.03 1.58
CA ASP A 160 2.85 -8.97 0.98
C ASP A 160 2.01 -7.80 1.55
N LEU A 161 2.06 -7.60 2.87
CA LEU A 161 1.43 -6.45 3.53
C LEU A 161 2.05 -5.14 3.06
N TYR A 162 3.37 -5.06 2.95
CA TYR A 162 4.08 -3.86 2.52
C TYR A 162 3.94 -3.58 1.01
N ALA A 163 3.53 -4.56 0.20
CA ALA A 163 3.16 -4.35 -1.20
C ALA A 163 1.79 -3.66 -1.34
N LEU A 164 0.86 -3.90 -0.40
CA LEU A 164 -0.50 -3.34 -0.45
C LEU A 164 -0.69 -2.10 0.40
N TYR A 165 -0.19 -2.09 1.64
CA TYR A 165 -0.51 -1.08 2.65
C TYR A 165 -0.19 0.36 2.23
N PRO A 166 0.92 0.65 1.53
CA PRO A 166 1.15 1.99 0.98
C PRO A 166 0.03 2.48 0.05
N LEU A 167 -0.50 1.60 -0.79
CA LEU A 167 -1.60 1.92 -1.72
C LEU A 167 -2.90 2.07 -0.95
N LEU A 168 -3.16 1.18 0.01
CA LEU A 168 -4.36 1.20 0.83
C LEU A 168 -4.43 2.46 1.70
N ILE A 169 -3.34 2.85 2.37
CA ILE A 169 -3.27 4.07 3.18
C ILE A 169 -3.64 5.29 2.33
N ARG A 170 -3.06 5.41 1.14
CA ARG A 170 -3.35 6.52 0.23
C ARG A 170 -4.80 6.49 -0.24
N TYR A 171 -5.33 5.31 -0.57
CA TYR A 171 -6.73 5.15 -0.97
C TYR A 171 -7.71 5.56 0.13
N VAL A 172 -7.45 5.13 1.37
CA VAL A 172 -8.24 5.47 2.56
C VAL A 172 -8.22 6.98 2.79
N ASP A 173 -7.06 7.63 2.71
CA ASP A 173 -6.96 9.08 2.88
C ASP A 173 -7.84 9.86 1.89
N ASN A 174 -7.89 9.42 0.61
CA ASN A 174 -8.69 10.08 -0.42
C ASN A 174 -10.20 9.95 -0.17
N ASN A 175 -10.64 8.82 0.40
CA ASN A 175 -12.07 8.52 0.58
C ASN A 175 -12.58 8.86 2.00
N ARG A 176 -11.68 9.16 2.93
CA ARG A 176 -12.00 9.34 4.36
C ARG A 176 -13.10 10.35 4.60
N ALA A 177 -13.02 11.52 3.97
CA ALA A 177 -14.02 12.58 4.17
C ALA A 177 -15.42 12.10 3.81
N HIS A 178 -15.55 11.38 2.69
CA HIS A 178 -16.81 10.83 2.23
C HIS A 178 -17.35 9.73 3.17
N TRP A 179 -16.49 8.79 3.60
CA TRP A 179 -16.91 7.73 4.54
C TRP A 179 -17.29 8.23 5.94
N LEU A 180 -16.81 9.42 6.32
CA LEU A 180 -17.21 10.06 7.57
C LEU A 180 -18.57 10.74 7.48
N THR A 181 -18.96 11.21 6.29
CA THR A 181 -20.27 11.83 6.06
C THR A 181 -21.35 10.81 5.70
N GLU A 182 -20.98 9.77 4.95
CA GLU A 182 -21.88 8.74 4.46
C GLU A 182 -21.32 7.36 4.85
N PRO A 183 -22.02 6.61 5.72
CA PRO A 183 -21.60 5.27 6.12
C PRO A 183 -21.41 4.36 4.91
N ASN A 184 -20.33 3.59 4.92
CA ASN A 184 -19.96 2.71 3.81
C ASN A 184 -19.60 1.32 4.37
N LEU A 185 -20.44 0.32 4.08
CA LEU A 185 -20.29 -1.04 4.60
C LEU A 185 -18.98 -1.71 4.15
N ASP A 186 -18.55 -1.45 2.92
CA ASP A 186 -17.29 -1.96 2.37
C ASP A 186 -16.09 -1.37 3.15
N ALA A 187 -16.14 -0.09 3.54
CA ALA A 187 -15.11 0.54 4.36
C ALA A 187 -15.09 0.01 5.82
N GLU A 188 -16.27 -0.30 6.39
CA GLU A 188 -16.38 -0.94 7.70
C GLU A 188 -15.82 -2.37 7.69
N GLU A 189 -16.11 -3.14 6.64
CA GLU A 189 -15.55 -4.48 6.43
C GLU A 189 -14.02 -4.41 6.30
N LEU A 190 -13.53 -3.46 5.50
CA LEU A 190 -12.10 -3.20 5.38
C LEU A 190 -11.46 -2.89 6.74
N PHE A 191 -12.08 -2.05 7.57
CA PHE A 191 -11.61 -1.77 8.93
C PHE A 191 -11.55 -3.03 9.78
N ARG A 192 -12.59 -3.88 9.75
CA ARG A 192 -12.61 -5.15 10.50
C ARG A 192 -11.44 -6.06 10.12
N MET A 193 -11.18 -6.24 8.83
CA MET A 193 -10.06 -7.07 8.35
C MET A 193 -8.69 -6.51 8.76
N ILE A 194 -8.49 -5.19 8.66
CA ILE A 194 -7.25 -4.53 9.11
C ILE A 194 -7.09 -4.68 10.64
N GLY A 195 -8.18 -4.55 11.39
CA GLY A 195 -8.20 -4.75 12.85
C GLY A 195 -7.79 -6.16 13.25
N GLU A 196 -8.27 -7.20 12.55
CA GLU A 196 -7.87 -8.59 12.80
C GLU A 196 -6.36 -8.80 12.57
N ILE A 197 -5.79 -8.29 11.46
CA ILE A 197 -4.35 -8.39 11.19
C ILE A 197 -3.53 -7.63 12.25
N PHE A 198 -4.00 -6.46 12.68
CA PHE A 198 -3.36 -5.75 13.78
C PHE A 198 -3.37 -6.56 15.08
N ILE A 199 -4.47 -7.25 15.40
CA ILE A 199 -4.54 -8.12 16.58
C ILE A 199 -3.52 -9.26 16.47
N TYR A 200 -3.45 -9.94 15.33
CA TYR A 200 -2.45 -10.97 15.05
C TYR A 200 -1.02 -10.46 15.27
N TRP A 201 -0.69 -9.32 14.66
CA TRP A 201 0.61 -8.66 14.82
C TRP A 201 0.90 -8.25 16.27
N SER A 202 -0.10 -7.71 16.98
CA SER A 202 0.09 -7.24 18.35
C SER A 202 0.44 -8.37 19.32
N LYS A 203 -0.14 -9.56 19.10
CA LYS A 203 0.04 -10.75 19.94
C LYS A 203 1.31 -11.54 19.58
N SER A 204 1.62 -11.68 18.29
CA SER A 204 2.79 -12.44 17.83
C SER A 204 4.09 -11.64 17.97
N HIS A 205 5.04 -12.18 18.74
CA HIS A 205 6.38 -11.58 18.83
C HIS A 205 7.15 -11.74 17.52
N ASN A 206 7.04 -12.90 16.86
CA ASN A 206 7.72 -13.15 15.60
C ASN A 206 7.22 -12.22 14.49
N PHE A 207 5.92 -11.98 14.42
CA PHE A 207 5.36 -11.07 13.43
C PHE A 207 5.87 -9.62 13.61
N LYS A 208 5.90 -9.10 14.83
CA LYS A 208 6.49 -7.79 15.14
C LYS A 208 7.96 -7.71 14.74
N ARG A 209 8.72 -8.75 15.09
CA ARG A 209 10.15 -8.83 14.79
C ARG A 209 10.40 -8.86 13.29
N GLU A 210 9.63 -9.64 12.56
CA GLU A 210 9.82 -9.80 11.13
C GLU A 210 9.38 -8.58 10.35
N GLU A 211 8.35 -7.85 10.81
CA GLU A 211 8.02 -6.54 10.24
C GLU A 211 9.19 -5.56 10.39
N GLN A 212 9.79 -5.49 11.58
CA GLN A 212 10.96 -4.66 11.82
C GLN A 212 12.14 -5.07 10.93
N ASN A 213 12.42 -6.38 10.83
CA ASN A 213 13.46 -6.92 9.96
C ASN A 213 13.22 -6.49 8.51
N PHE A 214 12.00 -6.67 8.01
CA PHE A 214 11.61 -6.32 6.66
C PHE A 214 11.86 -4.83 6.36
N VAL A 215 11.40 -3.93 7.24
CA VAL A 215 11.63 -2.47 7.09
C VAL A 215 13.12 -2.14 7.06
N VAL A 216 13.89 -2.72 7.97
CA VAL A 216 15.32 -2.45 8.12
C VAL A 216 16.13 -2.97 6.94
N GLN A 217 15.90 -4.21 6.53
CA GLN A 217 16.63 -4.87 5.43
C GLN A 217 16.34 -4.20 4.08
N ASN A 218 15.11 -3.74 3.87
CA ASN A 218 14.68 -3.11 2.63
C ASN A 218 14.83 -1.58 2.64
N GLU A 219 15.44 -1.04 3.70
CA GLU A 219 15.69 0.39 3.86
C GLU A 219 14.44 1.28 3.72
N ILE A 220 13.29 0.77 4.17
CA ILE A 220 12.00 1.43 3.97
C ILE A 220 11.87 2.64 4.90
N ASN A 221 11.49 3.78 4.34
CA ASN A 221 11.15 4.97 5.11
C ASN A 221 9.63 5.02 5.33
N ASN A 222 9.12 4.38 6.38
CA ASN A 222 7.66 4.32 6.59
C ASN A 222 6.99 5.71 6.63
N MET A 223 7.70 6.73 7.10
CA MET A 223 7.18 8.10 7.14
C MET A 223 6.87 8.68 5.76
N SER A 224 7.60 8.29 4.70
CA SER A 224 7.30 8.80 3.36
C SER A 224 5.93 8.37 2.85
N PHE A 225 5.39 7.24 3.34
CA PHE A 225 4.03 6.81 3.03
C PHE A 225 2.95 7.58 3.82
N LEU A 226 3.32 8.19 4.94
CA LEU A 226 2.38 8.86 5.85
C LEU A 226 2.26 10.36 5.60
N THR A 227 3.29 11.00 5.04
CA THR A 227 3.40 12.47 4.92
C THR A 227 3.41 12.99 3.48
N ALA A 228 3.22 12.13 2.46
CA ALA A 228 3.39 12.50 1.05
C ALA A 228 2.39 13.54 0.50
N ASP A 229 1.45 14.06 1.31
CA ASP A 229 0.46 15.04 0.87
C ASP A 229 0.93 16.50 0.77
N SER A 230 2.14 16.84 1.22
CA SER A 230 2.56 18.25 1.24
C SER A 230 3.26 18.76 -0.03
N LYS A 231 3.44 17.95 -1.09
CA LYS A 231 4.19 18.35 -2.30
C LYS A 231 3.43 18.23 -3.63
N SER A 232 2.09 18.20 -3.62
CA SER A 232 1.30 18.30 -4.87
C SER A 232 1.12 19.73 -5.40
N LYS A 233 1.80 20.73 -4.80
CA LYS A 233 1.98 22.07 -5.38
C LYS A 233 3.43 22.30 -5.79
N MET A 234 3.90 21.63 -6.84
CA MET A 234 5.00 22.17 -7.65
C MET A 234 4.42 23.18 -8.63
N SER A 235 4.04 24.34 -8.10
CA SER A 235 3.88 25.55 -8.89
C SER A 235 5.27 26.04 -9.30
N LYS A 236 5.52 26.04 -10.61
CA LYS A 236 6.26 27.08 -11.33
C LYS A 236 7.65 27.42 -10.77
N SER A 237 8.65 26.67 -11.20
CA SER A 237 10.06 27.06 -11.08
C SER A 237 10.46 27.95 -12.25
N GLU A 238 10.35 29.27 -12.11
CA GLU A 238 11.18 30.25 -12.83
C GLU A 238 11.51 31.42 -11.88
N GLU A 239 12.82 31.57 -11.64
CA GLU A 239 13.57 32.78 -11.23
C GLU A 239 13.12 33.60 -10.01
N SER A 240 13.81 33.40 -8.87
CA SER A 240 14.42 34.50 -8.11
C SER A 240 15.32 33.99 -6.99
N GLN A 241 16.52 34.53 -6.92
CA GLN A 241 17.58 34.28 -5.94
C GLN A 241 17.12 34.58 -4.50
N SER A 242 17.49 33.71 -3.54
CA SER A 242 18.20 34.06 -2.29
C SER A 242 18.05 32.99 -1.19
N GLY A 243 19.20 32.57 -0.64
CA GLY A 243 19.39 32.37 0.79
C GLY A 243 18.76 31.16 1.50
N GLY A 244 19.46 30.01 1.44
CA GLY A 244 19.85 29.27 2.65
C GLY A 244 18.84 28.36 3.35
N SER A 245 18.91 27.04 3.06
CA SER A 245 19.12 25.98 4.07
C SER A 245 19.24 24.59 3.41
N ASP A 246 20.22 24.41 2.52
CA ASP A 246 20.63 23.10 1.98
C ASP A 246 21.56 22.35 2.96
N GLN A 247 21.09 22.14 4.20
CA GLN A 247 21.78 21.32 5.20
C GLN A 247 20.85 20.36 5.93
N GLU A 248 20.07 19.57 5.20
CA GLU A 248 19.72 18.21 5.65
C GLU A 248 20.32 17.18 4.69
N ARG A 249 21.65 17.28 4.53
CA ARG A 249 22.48 16.17 4.05
C ARG A 249 22.16 14.92 4.87
N HIS A 250 21.63 13.90 4.22
CA HIS A 250 22.19 12.54 4.23
C HIS A 250 22.87 12.08 5.54
N LYS A 251 22.25 12.29 6.70
CA LYS A 251 22.59 11.50 7.88
C LYS A 251 22.02 10.13 7.60
N LYS A 252 22.89 9.16 7.29
CA LYS A 252 22.58 7.73 7.32
C LYS A 252 21.85 7.47 8.65
N LYS A 253 20.52 7.41 8.64
CA LYS A 253 19.72 7.04 9.81
C LYS A 253 20.28 5.73 10.32
N ARG A 254 20.65 5.68 11.60
CA ARG A 254 21.18 4.47 12.22
C ARG A 254 20.12 3.38 12.04
N ARG A 255 20.55 2.12 11.92
CA ARG A 255 19.66 0.96 11.65
C ARG A 255 18.44 0.90 12.59
N GLY A 256 18.56 1.45 13.81
CA GLY A 256 17.48 1.57 14.81
C GLY A 256 16.52 2.77 14.66
N ASP A 257 16.83 3.79 13.86
CA ASP A 257 15.98 5.00 13.69
C ASP A 257 14.92 4.85 12.57
N ARG A 258 14.94 3.73 11.83
CA ARG A 258 14.05 3.52 10.67
C ARG A 258 12.72 2.86 11.04
N TYR A 259 12.65 2.23 12.20
CA TYR A 259 11.46 1.54 12.68
C TYR A 259 11.18 1.91 14.12
N SER A 260 9.93 2.23 14.39
CA SER A 260 9.32 2.24 15.70
C SER A 260 7.92 1.66 15.59
N VAL A 261 7.38 1.13 16.67
CA VAL A 261 5.98 0.66 16.70
C VAL A 261 5.02 1.75 16.22
N HIS A 262 5.32 3.02 16.49
CA HIS A 262 4.50 4.15 16.04
C HIS A 262 4.56 4.42 14.53
N THR A 263 5.63 3.97 13.85
CA THR A 263 5.84 4.14 12.40
C THR A 263 5.58 2.85 11.61
N SER A 264 5.21 1.74 12.27
CA SER A 264 4.75 0.51 11.60
C SER A 264 3.61 0.83 10.60
N LEU A 265 3.70 0.29 9.38
CA LEU A 265 2.61 0.44 8.41
C LEU A 265 1.36 -0.31 8.88
N ILE A 266 1.48 -1.39 9.64
CA ILE A 266 0.33 -2.10 10.21
C ILE A 266 -0.42 -1.19 11.20
N VAL A 267 0.32 -0.55 12.10
CA VAL A 267 -0.25 0.42 13.04
C VAL A 267 -0.81 1.64 12.31
N ALA A 268 -0.10 2.14 11.30
CA ALA A 268 -0.53 3.31 10.55
C ALA A 268 -1.83 3.06 9.76
N THR A 269 -1.94 1.93 9.06
CA THR A 269 -3.14 1.53 8.31
C THR A 269 -4.35 1.44 9.25
N LEU A 270 -4.20 0.82 10.43
CA LEU A 270 -5.28 0.79 11.43
C LEU A 270 -5.66 2.20 11.90
N LYS A 271 -4.68 3.05 12.25
CA LYS A 271 -4.93 4.43 12.69
C LYS A 271 -5.67 5.27 11.64
N LYS A 272 -5.35 5.06 10.36
CA LYS A 272 -6.00 5.76 9.24
C LYS A 272 -7.49 5.38 9.16
N MET A 273 -7.81 4.11 9.34
CA MET A 273 -9.18 3.59 9.33
C MET A 273 -9.94 3.79 10.65
N LEU A 274 -9.27 4.14 11.74
CA LEU A 274 -9.89 4.23 13.07
C LEU A 274 -11.13 5.15 13.12
N PRO A 275 -11.18 6.33 12.48
CA PRO A 275 -12.41 7.13 12.48
C PRO A 275 -13.61 6.44 11.81
N ILE A 276 -13.38 5.64 10.77
CA ILE A 276 -14.43 4.82 10.15
C ILE A 276 -14.90 3.76 11.16
N GLY A 277 -13.95 3.11 11.85
CA GLY A 277 -14.28 2.14 12.88
C GLY A 277 -15.07 2.71 14.06
N LEU A 278 -14.80 3.95 14.46
CA LEU A 278 -15.52 4.64 15.54
C LEU A 278 -16.98 4.94 15.17
N ASN A 279 -17.31 5.12 13.89
CA ASN A 279 -18.69 5.28 13.45
C ASN A 279 -19.53 4.01 13.66
N MET A 280 -18.91 2.84 13.85
CA MET A 280 -19.60 1.59 14.21
C MET A 280 -19.92 1.50 15.70
N CYS A 281 -19.31 2.35 16.54
CA CYS A 281 -19.55 2.37 17.98
C CYS A 281 -20.85 3.10 18.31
N SER A 282 -21.52 2.68 19.39
CA SER A 282 -22.67 3.43 19.91
C SER A 282 -22.24 4.84 20.37
N PRO A 283 -23.15 5.82 20.41
CA PRO A 283 -22.82 7.17 20.91
C PRO A 283 -22.17 7.15 22.31
N THR A 284 -22.64 6.26 23.19
CA THR A 284 -22.08 6.05 24.53
C THR A 284 -20.63 5.56 24.49
N ASP A 285 -20.33 4.60 23.61
CA ASP A 285 -18.96 4.10 23.44
C ASP A 285 -18.04 5.17 22.87
N GLN A 286 -18.53 5.99 21.93
CA GLN A 286 -17.77 7.10 21.37
C GLN A 286 -17.42 8.14 22.43
N GLU A 287 -18.35 8.46 23.33
CA GLU A 287 -18.11 9.37 24.46
C GLU A 287 -17.06 8.80 25.43
N LEU A 288 -17.17 7.51 25.79
CA LEU A 288 -16.17 6.83 26.62
C LEU A 288 -14.78 6.83 25.98
N ILE A 289 -14.69 6.58 24.67
CA ILE A 289 -13.44 6.63 23.93
C ILE A 289 -12.88 8.05 23.88
N SER A 290 -13.73 9.07 23.73
CA SER A 290 -13.34 10.48 23.77
C SER A 290 -12.73 10.85 25.13
N LEU A 291 -13.41 10.48 26.23
CA LEU A 291 -12.93 10.68 27.59
C LEU A 291 -11.58 9.96 27.83
N ALA A 292 -11.45 8.73 27.35
CA ALA A 292 -10.19 7.99 27.43
C ALA A 292 -9.06 8.68 26.64
N LYS A 293 -9.34 9.16 25.42
CA LYS A 293 -8.35 9.91 24.62
C LYS A 293 -7.86 11.15 25.35
N ILE A 294 -8.76 11.93 25.96
CA ILE A 294 -8.40 13.12 26.74
C ILE A 294 -7.51 12.72 27.93
N ARG A 295 -7.86 11.64 28.64
CA ARG A 295 -7.13 11.19 29.82
C ARG A 295 -5.72 10.66 29.53
N TYR A 296 -5.53 9.97 28.41
CA TYR A 296 -4.27 9.34 28.02
C TYR A 296 -3.46 10.14 26.98
N ALA A 297 -3.92 11.33 26.60
CA ALA A 297 -3.16 12.28 25.78
C ALA A 297 -2.25 13.22 26.61
N LEU A 298 -2.31 13.13 27.95
CA LEU A 298 -1.38 13.71 28.93
C LEU A 298 -0.26 12.72 29.25
#